data_AF-A0A1A8HIG9-F1
#
_entry.id   AF-A0A1A8HIG9-F1
#
_cell.length_a   1.000
_cell.length_b   1.000
_cell.length_c   1.000
_cell.angle_alpha   90.00
_cell.angle_beta   90.00
_cell.angle_gamma   90.00
#
_symmetry.space_group_name_H-M   'P 1'
#
loop_
_entity.id
_entity.type
_entity.pdbx_description
1 polymer ?
#
loop_
_entity_poly.entity_id
_entity_poly.type
_entity_poly.pdbx_seq_one_letter_code
_entity_poly.pdbx_strand_id
1 'polypeptide(L)'
;MIIPLLSHHVKALGASPTVAGIVGSTYGILQLFSSTVVGSWSDVVGRRYSLLTCLLLSALGYSLLGTSTSITLFVLARVPVGLFKHSLSICRALLSDLVSEPERPLVMGHFNAASSVGFILGLVFMLPWSKTLADRSEANCSNNSSKCCHDQNYNKSVQNGSHTKGQPVVLTADTEASSRSSWKHHPRWRRVSLLQPAWRQLSSVSSRIHMVAFSDMWDLFLVRLLMAVAIMLYYSNFSLAMEERFSLKPKVTGYLISYSSTLGALSGFLVGPVTQLYRSNMPALLLHSTMLTCLLIFLYSTAPSVWQVVLTSTFFAISTTIGRTCITDLELQRGGVQASGTLIGAGQSVTAVGRVLAPLLSGLAQEFSPCGPPSLGVVLALAAVGLLLIRIPKWDQRVTKKTL
;
A
#
# COMPACT_ATOMS: atom_id res chain seq x y z
N MET A 1 4.20 -6.00 -5.05
CA MET A 1 5.33 -5.17 -4.54
C MET A 1 6.58 -5.76 -5.16
N ILE A 2 7.34 -5.01 -5.97
CA ILE A 2 8.52 -5.54 -6.70
C ILE A 2 9.82 -5.27 -5.90
N ILE A 3 9.73 -4.62 -4.74
CA ILE A 3 10.88 -4.05 -4.00
C ILE A 3 12.01 -5.07 -3.72
N PRO A 4 11.75 -6.33 -3.32
CA PRO A 4 12.84 -7.29 -3.07
C PRO A 4 13.57 -7.72 -4.37
N LEU A 5 12.84 -7.86 -5.47
CA LEU A 5 13.40 -8.24 -6.78
C LEU A 5 14.09 -7.06 -7.47
N LEU A 6 13.65 -5.84 -7.16
CA LEU A 6 14.19 -4.62 -7.73
C LEU A 6 15.68 -4.49 -7.46
N SER A 7 16.09 -4.65 -6.20
CA SER A 7 17.49 -4.49 -5.80
C SER A 7 18.39 -5.54 -6.46
N HIS A 8 17.86 -6.74 -6.71
CA HIS A 8 18.59 -7.80 -7.40
C HIS A 8 18.69 -7.53 -8.91
N HIS A 9 17.59 -7.10 -9.55
CA HIS A 9 17.57 -6.78 -10.98
C HIS A 9 18.39 -5.53 -11.32
N VAL A 10 18.33 -4.51 -10.47
CA VAL A 10 19.11 -3.26 -10.61
C VAL A 10 20.60 -3.52 -10.39
N LYS A 11 20.98 -4.42 -9.46
CA LYS A 11 22.37 -4.90 -9.34
C LYS A 11 22.81 -5.73 -10.54
N ALA A 12 21.96 -6.61 -11.07
CA ALA A 12 22.26 -7.40 -12.27
C ALA A 12 22.45 -6.53 -13.53
N LEU A 13 21.86 -5.33 -13.56
CA LEU A 13 22.07 -4.31 -14.59
C LEU A 13 23.32 -3.44 -14.35
N GLY A 14 24.13 -3.74 -13.34
CA GLY A 14 25.37 -3.01 -13.03
C GLY A 14 25.15 -1.63 -12.37
N ALA A 15 23.96 -1.35 -11.86
CA ALA A 15 23.68 -0.03 -11.28
C ALA A 15 24.28 0.12 -9.88
N SER A 16 24.88 1.29 -9.62
CA SER A 16 25.37 1.68 -8.30
C SER A 16 24.23 1.66 -7.25
N PRO A 17 24.50 1.32 -5.98
CA PRO A 17 23.53 1.42 -4.88
C PRO A 17 22.83 2.78 -4.80
N THR A 18 23.54 3.86 -5.16
CA THR A 18 23.01 5.22 -5.21
C THR A 18 21.87 5.35 -6.23
N VAL A 19 22.01 4.71 -7.40
CA VAL A 19 20.98 4.73 -8.46
C VAL A 19 19.76 3.95 -8.00
N ALA A 20 19.94 2.77 -7.37
CA ALA A 20 18.83 2.01 -6.80
C ALA A 20 18.05 2.82 -5.74
N GLY A 21 18.77 3.57 -4.91
CA GLY A 21 18.20 4.51 -3.95
C GLY A 21 17.39 5.62 -4.62
N ILE A 22 17.94 6.31 -5.63
CA ILE A 22 17.25 7.35 -6.39
C ILE A 22 15.95 6.81 -7.01
N VAL A 23 16.02 5.64 -7.68
CA VAL A 23 14.85 5.00 -8.30
C VAL A 23 13.77 4.61 -7.29
N GLY A 24 14.18 4.16 -6.10
CA GLY A 24 13.27 3.90 -4.98
C GLY A 24 12.56 5.18 -4.50
N SER A 25 13.33 6.25 -4.33
CA SER A 25 12.86 7.56 -3.85
C SER A 25 11.93 8.27 -4.84
N THR A 26 12.19 8.19 -6.15
CA THR A 26 11.33 8.79 -7.19
C THR A 26 9.89 8.30 -7.08
N TYR A 27 9.69 7.00 -6.81
CA TYR A 27 8.36 6.45 -6.63
C TYR A 27 7.64 7.04 -5.40
N GLY A 28 8.34 7.19 -4.27
CA GLY A 28 7.78 7.77 -3.06
C GLY A 28 7.39 9.24 -3.22
N ILE A 29 8.26 10.04 -3.86
CA ILE A 29 8.02 11.46 -4.14
C ILE A 29 6.85 11.64 -5.10
N LEU A 30 6.80 10.88 -6.19
CA LEU A 30 5.67 10.94 -7.12
C LEU A 30 4.37 10.54 -6.44
N GLN A 31 4.40 9.52 -5.58
CA GLN A 31 3.22 9.07 -4.85
C GLN A 31 2.69 10.14 -3.89
N LEU A 32 3.58 10.89 -3.24
CA LEU A 32 3.24 11.96 -2.29
C LEU A 32 2.37 13.05 -2.92
N PHE A 33 2.71 13.52 -4.12
CA PHE A 33 1.94 14.58 -4.78
C PHE A 33 0.72 14.03 -5.53
N SER A 34 0.85 12.85 -6.14
CA SER A 34 -0.20 12.31 -6.99
C SER A 34 -1.44 11.83 -6.24
N SER A 35 -1.33 11.38 -4.97
CA SER A 35 -2.50 10.87 -4.25
C SER A 35 -3.59 11.91 -4.05
N THR A 36 -3.25 13.14 -3.66
CA THR A 36 -4.24 14.21 -3.47
C THR A 36 -4.82 14.68 -4.80
N VAL A 37 -3.97 14.81 -5.83
CA VAL A 37 -4.39 15.25 -7.18
C VAL A 37 -5.35 14.24 -7.81
N VAL A 38 -4.98 12.96 -7.80
CA VAL A 38 -5.82 11.88 -8.34
C VAL A 38 -7.09 11.69 -7.51
N GLY A 39 -7.00 11.86 -6.18
CA GLY A 39 -8.16 11.87 -5.30
C GLY A 39 -9.18 12.95 -5.68
N SER A 40 -8.70 14.19 -5.84
CA SER A 40 -9.53 15.34 -6.26
C SER A 40 -10.07 15.18 -7.67
N TRP A 41 -9.26 14.68 -8.60
CA TRP A 41 -9.68 14.40 -9.97
C TRP A 41 -10.82 13.37 -9.99
N SER A 42 -10.76 12.37 -9.10
CA SER A 42 -11.82 11.38 -8.97
C SER A 42 -13.12 11.91 -8.35
N ASP A 43 -13.06 13.00 -7.58
CA ASP A 43 -14.25 13.72 -7.11
C ASP A 43 -14.95 14.49 -8.25
N VAL A 44 -14.19 14.96 -9.25
CA VAL A 44 -14.68 15.83 -10.32
C VAL A 44 -15.14 15.06 -11.55
N VAL A 45 -14.29 14.14 -12.07
CA VAL A 45 -14.56 13.37 -13.29
C VAL A 45 -15.45 12.16 -13.02
N GLY A 46 -15.54 11.75 -11.75
CA GLY A 46 -16.30 10.60 -11.29
C GLY A 46 -15.41 9.39 -11.02
N ARG A 47 -15.81 8.62 -10.01
CA ARG A 47 -15.05 7.50 -9.44
C ARG A 47 -14.72 6.41 -10.46
N ARG A 48 -15.71 5.98 -11.26
CA ARG A 48 -15.57 4.86 -12.19
C ARG A 48 -14.54 5.13 -13.29
N TYR A 49 -14.63 6.27 -13.96
CA TYR A 49 -13.69 6.64 -15.02
C TYR A 49 -12.28 6.80 -14.47
N SER A 50 -12.14 7.49 -13.34
CA SER A 50 -10.85 7.69 -12.68
C SER A 50 -10.20 6.37 -12.27
N LEU A 51 -10.98 5.42 -11.75
CA LEU A 51 -10.51 4.07 -11.41
C LEU A 51 -10.02 3.30 -12.64
N LEU A 52 -10.80 3.30 -13.73
CA LEU A 52 -10.44 2.63 -14.99
C LEU A 52 -9.18 3.22 -15.61
N THR A 53 -9.06 4.55 -15.65
CA THR A 53 -7.84 5.23 -16.13
C THR A 53 -6.63 4.86 -15.27
N CYS A 54 -6.78 4.85 -13.95
CA CYS A 54 -5.70 4.43 -13.04
C CYS A 54 -5.25 2.98 -13.29
N LEU A 55 -6.20 2.07 -13.50
CA LEU A 55 -5.91 0.66 -13.78
C LEU A 55 -5.20 0.49 -15.13
N LEU A 56 -5.67 1.16 -16.19
CA LEU A 56 -5.07 1.09 -17.52
C LEU A 56 -3.64 1.66 -17.54
N LEU A 57 -3.41 2.83 -16.93
CA LEU A 57 -2.08 3.43 -16.88
C LEU A 57 -1.14 2.65 -15.98
N SER A 58 -1.64 2.06 -14.89
CA SER A 58 -0.86 1.16 -14.05
C SER A 58 -0.47 -0.11 -14.82
N ALA A 59 -1.40 -0.70 -15.58
CA ALA A 59 -1.13 -1.87 -16.41
C ALA A 59 -0.07 -1.56 -17.48
N LEU A 60 -0.21 -0.45 -18.20
CA LEU A 60 0.79 0.02 -19.16
C LEU A 60 2.17 0.22 -18.51
N GLY A 61 2.21 0.85 -17.33
CA GLY A 61 3.44 1.07 -16.58
C GLY A 61 4.09 -0.23 -16.11
N TYR A 62 3.32 -1.22 -15.66
CA TYR A 62 3.84 -2.55 -15.31
C TYR A 62 4.28 -3.35 -16.54
N SER A 63 3.58 -3.23 -17.68
CA SER A 63 4.00 -3.83 -18.95
C SER A 63 5.34 -3.27 -19.42
N LEU A 64 5.50 -1.94 -19.39
CA LEU A 64 6.78 -1.26 -19.68
C LEU A 64 7.88 -1.72 -18.71
N LEU A 65 7.56 -1.89 -17.43
CA LEU A 65 8.50 -2.39 -16.44
C LEU A 65 8.93 -3.83 -16.74
N GLY A 66 8.02 -4.66 -17.22
CA GLY A 66 8.27 -6.06 -17.57
C GLY A 66 9.12 -6.23 -18.84
N THR A 67 9.01 -5.30 -19.80
CA THR A 67 9.81 -5.29 -21.04
C THR A 67 11.10 -4.48 -20.92
N SER A 68 11.37 -3.90 -19.76
CA SER A 68 12.49 -2.98 -19.56
C SER A 68 13.85 -3.67 -19.62
N THR A 69 14.64 -3.36 -20.65
CA THR A 69 16.02 -3.86 -20.82
C THR A 69 17.11 -2.85 -20.40
N SER A 70 16.74 -1.60 -20.09
CA SER A 70 17.66 -0.52 -19.73
C SER A 70 17.20 0.21 -18.46
N ILE A 71 18.15 0.73 -17.67
CA ILE A 71 17.88 1.50 -16.44
C ILE A 71 17.02 2.73 -16.73
N THR A 72 17.24 3.43 -17.85
CA THR A 72 16.46 4.62 -18.21
C THR A 72 15.00 4.28 -18.48
N LEU A 73 14.76 3.18 -19.20
CA LEU A 73 13.40 2.69 -19.46
C LEU A 73 12.73 2.23 -18.16
N PHE A 74 13.50 1.66 -17.25
CA PHE A 74 13.03 1.27 -15.92
C PHE A 74 12.55 2.48 -15.10
N VAL A 75 13.32 3.57 -15.10
CA VAL A 75 12.95 4.83 -14.42
C VAL A 75 11.74 5.47 -15.07
N LEU A 76 11.69 5.51 -16.41
CA LEU A 76 10.53 6.04 -17.14
C LEU A 76 9.26 5.25 -16.85
N ALA A 77 9.33 3.91 -16.80
CA ALA A 77 8.21 3.04 -16.46
C ALA A 77 7.68 3.27 -15.03
N ARG A 78 8.52 3.79 -14.11
CA ARG A 78 8.11 4.11 -12.73
C ARG A 78 7.26 5.36 -12.62
N VAL A 79 7.36 6.30 -13.55
CA VAL A 79 6.57 7.53 -13.54
C VAL A 79 5.06 7.25 -13.62
N PRO A 80 4.53 6.54 -14.64
CA PRO A 80 3.09 6.26 -14.72
C PRO A 80 2.62 5.38 -13.56
N VAL A 81 3.43 4.42 -13.10
CA VAL A 81 3.09 3.58 -11.94
C VAL A 81 3.06 4.40 -10.64
N GLY A 82 3.95 5.38 -10.46
CA GLY A 82 3.94 6.25 -9.29
C GLY A 82 2.74 7.21 -9.28
N LEU A 83 2.39 7.76 -10.44
CA LEU A 83 1.33 8.76 -10.58
C LEU A 83 -0.09 8.16 -10.50
N PHE A 84 -0.32 6.96 -11.05
CA PHE A 84 -1.67 6.43 -11.24
C PHE A 84 -2.01 5.24 -10.34
N LYS A 85 -1.09 4.75 -9.52
CA LYS A 85 -1.33 3.65 -8.58
C LYS A 85 -2.03 4.11 -7.29
N HIS A 86 -3.21 4.71 -7.46
CA HIS A 86 -4.09 5.17 -6.39
C HIS A 86 -5.45 4.46 -6.41
N SER A 87 -5.55 3.31 -7.08
CA SER A 87 -6.77 2.52 -7.18
C SER A 87 -7.40 2.20 -5.82
N LEU A 88 -6.60 1.82 -4.83
CA LEU A 88 -7.10 1.58 -3.47
C LEU A 88 -7.71 2.84 -2.83
N SER A 89 -7.15 4.03 -3.11
CA SER A 89 -7.67 5.29 -2.58
C SER A 89 -9.04 5.61 -3.19
N ILE A 90 -9.16 5.46 -4.52
CA ILE A 90 -10.41 5.69 -5.24
C ILE A 90 -11.48 4.68 -4.83
N CYS A 91 -11.10 3.40 -4.62
CA CYS A 91 -12.03 2.38 -4.14
C CYS A 91 -12.56 2.70 -2.74
N ARG A 92 -11.71 3.18 -1.81
CA ARG A 92 -12.17 3.61 -0.49
C ARG A 92 -13.13 4.80 -0.59
N ALA A 93 -12.82 5.80 -1.42
CA ALA A 93 -13.70 6.94 -1.64
C ALA A 93 -15.04 6.52 -2.24
N LEU A 94 -15.02 5.66 -3.27
CA LEU A 94 -16.23 5.09 -3.85
C LEU A 94 -17.06 4.32 -2.82
N LEU A 95 -16.40 3.53 -1.96
CA LEU A 95 -17.06 2.77 -0.92
C LEU A 95 -17.73 3.69 0.11
N SER A 96 -17.07 4.78 0.52
CA SER A 96 -17.67 5.76 1.42
C SER A 96 -18.86 6.50 0.82
N ASP A 97 -18.87 6.66 -0.51
CA ASP A 97 -19.95 7.31 -1.24
C ASP A 97 -21.18 6.37 -1.39
N LEU A 98 -20.99 5.04 -1.35
CA LEU A 98 -22.03 4.03 -1.51
C LEU A 98 -22.59 3.48 -0.19
N VAL A 99 -21.82 3.58 0.90
CA VAL A 99 -22.13 2.94 2.19
C VAL A 99 -22.61 3.99 3.20
N SER A 100 -23.61 3.60 3.98
CA SER A 100 -24.16 4.40 5.07
C SER A 100 -23.12 4.64 6.18
N GLU A 101 -23.14 5.82 6.83
CA GLU A 101 -22.16 6.17 7.87
C GLU A 101 -21.93 5.09 8.95
N PRO A 102 -22.96 4.43 9.53
CA PRO A 102 -22.74 3.44 10.59
C PRO A 102 -22.07 2.15 10.09
N GLU A 103 -22.26 1.79 8.82
CA GLU A 103 -21.69 0.58 8.22
C GLU A 103 -20.29 0.82 7.62
N ARG A 104 -19.91 2.08 7.36
CA ARG A 104 -18.62 2.44 6.73
C ARG A 104 -17.42 1.78 7.39
N PRO A 105 -17.23 1.78 8.73
CA PRO A 105 -16.08 1.13 9.35
C PRO A 105 -16.01 -0.37 9.08
N LEU A 106 -17.16 -1.06 9.10
CA LEU A 106 -17.25 -2.49 8.82
C LEU A 106 -16.85 -2.79 7.37
N VAL A 107 -17.42 -2.06 6.40
CA VAL A 107 -17.14 -2.31 4.99
C VAL A 107 -15.71 -1.91 4.63
N MET A 108 -15.17 -0.84 5.23
CA MET A 108 -13.76 -0.46 5.10
C MET A 108 -12.82 -1.52 5.70
N GLY A 109 -13.22 -2.17 6.79
CA GLY A 109 -12.53 -3.32 7.37
C GLY A 109 -12.44 -4.49 6.39
N HIS A 110 -13.58 -4.90 5.82
CA HIS A 110 -13.63 -5.95 4.80
C HIS A 110 -12.81 -5.59 3.55
N PHE A 111 -12.85 -4.34 3.11
CA PHE A 111 -12.03 -3.86 1.99
C PHE A 111 -10.52 -3.97 2.30
N ASN A 112 -10.10 -3.61 3.50
CA ASN A 112 -8.71 -3.76 3.93
C ASN A 112 -8.30 -5.24 4.03
N ALA A 113 -9.20 -6.13 4.47
CA ALA A 113 -8.97 -7.57 4.46
C ALA A 113 -8.74 -8.09 3.03
N ALA A 114 -9.65 -7.78 2.10
CA ALA A 114 -9.54 -8.18 0.70
C ALA A 114 -8.26 -7.66 0.03
N SER A 115 -7.89 -6.41 0.31
CA SER A 115 -6.63 -5.83 -0.17
C SER A 115 -5.40 -6.59 0.35
N SER A 116 -5.43 -7.05 1.60
CA SER A 116 -4.32 -7.76 2.22
C SER A 116 -4.20 -9.18 1.68
N VAL A 117 -5.33 -9.87 1.44
CA VAL A 117 -5.35 -11.17 0.75
C VAL A 117 -4.74 -11.06 -0.65
N GLY A 118 -5.12 -10.03 -1.42
CA GLY A 118 -4.54 -9.78 -2.74
C GLY A 118 -3.02 -9.56 -2.70
N PHE A 119 -2.51 -8.90 -1.66
CA PHE A 119 -1.07 -8.72 -1.44
C PHE A 119 -0.36 -10.05 -1.17
N ILE A 120 -0.92 -10.90 -0.30
CA ILE A 120 -0.37 -12.21 0.05
C ILE A 120 -0.35 -13.13 -1.17
N LEU A 121 -1.47 -13.24 -1.88
CA LEU A 121 -1.56 -14.04 -3.11
C LEU A 121 -0.54 -13.56 -4.15
N GLY A 122 -0.40 -12.25 -4.32
CA GLY A 122 0.61 -11.68 -5.22
C GLY A 122 2.04 -12.11 -4.86
N LEU A 123 2.41 -12.13 -3.58
CA LEU A 123 3.73 -12.62 -3.15
C LEU A 123 3.89 -14.13 -3.40
N VAL A 124 2.88 -14.93 -3.07
CA VAL A 124 2.90 -16.39 -3.24
C VAL A 124 3.09 -16.76 -4.72
N PHE A 125 2.36 -16.12 -5.63
CA PHE A 125 2.50 -16.35 -7.07
C PHE A 125 3.82 -15.84 -7.65
N MET A 126 4.44 -14.80 -7.05
CA MET A 126 5.74 -14.30 -7.52
C MET A 126 6.95 -15.14 -7.06
N LEU A 127 6.83 -15.90 -5.96
CA LEU A 127 7.94 -16.68 -5.39
C LEU A 127 8.53 -17.74 -6.34
N PRO A 128 7.72 -18.56 -7.06
CA PRO A 128 8.25 -19.51 -8.04
C PRO A 128 9.01 -18.82 -9.17
N TRP A 129 8.47 -17.71 -9.69
CA TRP A 129 9.09 -16.96 -10.79
C TRP A 129 10.43 -16.32 -10.41
N SER A 130 10.55 -15.85 -9.16
CA SER A 130 11.81 -15.33 -8.62
C SER A 130 12.93 -16.37 -8.64
N LYS A 131 12.62 -17.63 -8.31
CA LYS A 131 13.62 -18.71 -8.30
C LYS A 131 14.10 -19.02 -9.71
N THR A 132 13.17 -19.08 -10.67
CA THR A 132 13.51 -19.29 -12.09
C THR A 132 14.40 -18.17 -12.65
N LEU A 133 14.20 -16.92 -12.22
CA LEU A 133 15.07 -15.80 -12.63
C LEU A 133 16.46 -15.84 -11.98
N ALA A 134 16.55 -16.28 -10.73
CA ALA A 134 17.84 -16.44 -10.04
C ALA A 134 18.69 -17.53 -10.72
N ASP A 135 18.09 -18.70 -11.01
CA ASP A 135 18.76 -19.78 -11.73
C ASP A 135 19.22 -19.36 -13.13
N ARG A 136 18.42 -18.52 -13.82
CA ARG A 136 18.79 -17.97 -15.14
C ARG A 136 19.94 -16.96 -15.09
N SER A 137 20.04 -16.19 -14.00
CA SER A 137 21.13 -15.25 -13.75
C SER A 137 22.43 -15.99 -13.44
N GLU A 138 22.36 -17.05 -12.63
CA GLU A 138 23.52 -17.90 -12.32
C GLU A 138 23.99 -18.70 -13.55
N ALA A 139 23.06 -19.19 -14.38
CA ALA A 139 23.36 -19.84 -15.66
C ALA A 139 24.02 -18.88 -16.69
N ASN A 140 23.64 -17.60 -16.69
CA ASN A 140 24.28 -16.59 -17.54
C ASN A 140 25.67 -16.15 -17.00
N CYS A 141 25.87 -16.07 -15.68
CA CYS A 141 27.19 -15.80 -15.10
C CYS A 141 28.18 -16.95 -15.34
N SER A 142 27.71 -18.20 -15.30
CA SER A 142 28.52 -19.38 -15.64
C SER A 142 28.82 -19.44 -17.15
N ASN A 143 27.88 -19.07 -18.02
CA ASN A 143 28.12 -18.93 -19.46
C ASN A 143 29.06 -17.76 -19.84
N ASN A 144 29.05 -16.64 -19.09
CA ASN A 144 30.00 -15.55 -19.33
C ASN A 144 31.41 -15.86 -18.80
N SER A 145 31.52 -16.65 -17.73
CA SER A 145 32.83 -17.13 -17.23
C SER A 145 33.44 -18.20 -18.15
N SER A 146 32.61 -18.93 -18.92
CA SER A 146 33.07 -19.90 -19.92
C SER A 146 33.23 -19.31 -21.34
N LYS A 147 32.65 -18.13 -21.63
CA LYS A 147 32.90 -17.39 -22.87
C LYS A 147 34.25 -16.67 -22.95
N CYS A 148 34.98 -16.53 -21.84
CA CYS A 148 36.39 -16.09 -21.87
C CYS A 148 37.40 -17.23 -22.14
N CYS A 149 36.95 -18.49 -22.27
CA CYS A 149 37.85 -19.64 -22.44
C CYS A 149 37.68 -20.40 -23.78
N HIS A 150 36.78 -20.01 -24.67
CA HIS A 150 36.67 -20.66 -25.98
C HIS A 150 36.40 -19.67 -27.10
N ASP A 151 37.48 -19.07 -27.58
CA ASP A 151 37.56 -18.48 -28.91
C ASP A 151 38.58 -19.31 -29.71
N GLN A 152 38.11 -20.34 -30.45
CA GLN A 152 38.75 -20.87 -31.66
C GLN A 152 37.99 -22.07 -32.25
N ASN A 153 37.72 -22.01 -33.56
CA ASN A 153 37.49 -23.12 -34.52
C ASN A 153 36.20 -23.97 -34.31
N TYR A 154 35.40 -24.38 -35.30
CA TYR A 154 35.62 -24.67 -36.73
C TYR A 154 34.29 -24.70 -37.54
N ASN A 155 34.39 -24.90 -38.85
CA ASN A 155 33.40 -24.71 -39.92
C ASN A 155 32.59 -25.99 -40.32
N LYS A 156 31.38 -25.82 -40.93
CA LYS A 156 30.53 -26.76 -41.74
C LYS A 156 29.90 -27.96 -40.98
N SER A 157 28.68 -28.47 -41.24
CA SER A 157 27.94 -28.70 -42.50
C SER A 157 26.42 -28.91 -42.31
N VAL A 158 25.70 -28.61 -43.39
CA VAL A 158 24.32 -28.94 -43.84
C VAL A 158 23.87 -30.41 -43.59
N GLN A 159 22.59 -30.68 -43.22
CA GLN A 159 21.54 -31.27 -44.11
C GLN A 159 20.21 -31.67 -43.38
N ASN A 160 19.10 -31.27 -44.01
CA ASN A 160 17.70 -31.74 -44.07
C ASN A 160 17.06 -32.75 -43.08
N GLY A 161 15.78 -32.47 -42.79
CA GLY A 161 14.74 -33.46 -42.46
C GLY A 161 13.36 -32.81 -42.33
N SER A 162 12.41 -33.16 -43.21
CA SER A 162 11.07 -32.55 -43.39
C SER A 162 9.92 -33.53 -43.08
N HIS A 163 8.73 -32.97 -42.79
CA HIS A 163 7.36 -33.55 -42.77
C HIS A 163 6.97 -34.37 -41.51
N THR A 164 5.76 -34.31 -40.91
CA THR A 164 4.38 -33.99 -41.38
C THR A 164 3.41 -33.60 -40.23
N LYS A 165 2.49 -32.67 -40.56
CA LYS A 165 1.07 -32.43 -40.17
C LYS A 165 0.40 -33.13 -38.96
N GLY A 166 -0.35 -32.32 -38.19
CA GLY A 166 -1.53 -32.70 -37.37
C GLY A 166 -2.22 -31.47 -36.75
N GLN A 167 -3.51 -31.29 -37.02
CA GLN A 167 -4.35 -30.08 -36.85
C GLN A 167 -5.09 -30.00 -35.48
N PRO A 168 -5.85 -28.91 -35.18
CA PRO A 168 -6.24 -28.48 -33.82
C PRO A 168 -7.55 -29.08 -33.31
N VAL A 169 -7.73 -29.09 -32.00
CA VAL A 169 -9.01 -29.44 -31.35
C VAL A 169 -9.69 -28.17 -30.82
N VAL A 170 -10.84 -27.88 -31.40
CA VAL A 170 -11.93 -27.05 -30.90
C VAL A 170 -12.97 -27.99 -30.28
N LEU A 171 -13.44 -27.71 -29.06
CA LEU A 171 -14.75 -28.15 -28.53
C LEU A 171 -15.12 -27.18 -27.39
N THR A 172 -15.97 -26.19 -27.67
CA THR A 172 -17.45 -26.16 -27.54
C THR A 172 -17.91 -25.72 -26.16
N ALA A 173 -18.67 -24.63 -26.19
CA ALA A 173 -19.49 -24.11 -25.12
C ALA A 173 -20.70 -25.02 -24.92
N ASP A 174 -21.02 -25.31 -23.67
CA ASP A 174 -22.37 -25.74 -23.30
C ASP A 174 -23.02 -24.68 -22.42
N THR A 175 -24.25 -24.39 -22.82
CA THR A 175 -25.15 -23.38 -22.30
C THR A 175 -26.12 -24.10 -21.37
N GLU A 176 -26.16 -23.76 -20.09
CA GLU A 176 -27.34 -24.03 -19.27
C GLU A 176 -27.78 -22.78 -18.51
N ALA A 177 -29.05 -22.47 -18.73
CA ALA A 177 -29.74 -21.30 -18.25
C ALA A 177 -30.44 -21.58 -16.91
N SER A 178 -30.72 -20.48 -16.20
CA SER A 178 -31.74 -20.33 -15.15
C SER A 178 -31.33 -20.62 -13.70
N SER A 179 -31.11 -19.54 -12.94
CA SER A 179 -32.15 -19.10 -12.00
C SER A 179 -31.96 -17.63 -11.61
N ARG A 180 -33.07 -16.88 -11.70
CA ARG A 180 -33.20 -15.46 -11.39
C ARG A 180 -33.18 -15.24 -9.88
N SER A 181 -32.37 -14.31 -9.39
CA SER A 181 -32.72 -13.51 -8.21
C SER A 181 -32.30 -12.06 -8.41
N SER A 182 -33.22 -11.18 -8.05
CA SER A 182 -33.33 -9.78 -8.46
C SER A 182 -32.41 -8.87 -7.66
N TRP A 183 -31.41 -8.28 -8.32
CA TRP A 183 -30.70 -7.08 -7.85
C TRP A 183 -30.84 -5.96 -8.88
N LYS A 184 -32.04 -5.36 -8.97
CA LYS A 184 -32.25 -4.13 -9.75
C LYS A 184 -31.94 -2.90 -8.89
N HIS A 185 -30.66 -2.56 -8.81
CA HIS A 185 -30.23 -1.17 -8.64
C HIS A 185 -29.27 -0.84 -9.78
N HIS A 186 -29.81 -0.38 -10.91
CA HIS A 186 -29.00 0.29 -11.93
C HIS A 186 -28.64 1.67 -11.39
N PRO A 187 -27.35 2.00 -11.14
CA PRO A 187 -26.96 3.38 -10.93
C PRO A 187 -27.28 4.12 -12.23
N ARG A 188 -28.09 5.17 -12.19
CA ARG A 188 -28.38 6.01 -13.35
C ARG A 188 -27.11 6.78 -13.68
N TRP A 189 -26.26 6.18 -14.52
CA TRP A 189 -24.95 6.70 -14.92
C TRP A 189 -25.14 8.01 -15.68
N ARG A 190 -24.87 9.14 -15.01
CA ARG A 190 -24.79 10.45 -15.66
C ARG A 190 -23.66 10.37 -16.70
N ARG A 191 -23.96 10.63 -17.97
CA ARG A 191 -22.95 10.86 -19.02
C ARG A 191 -22.11 12.06 -18.60
N VAL A 192 -20.95 11.83 -17.99
CA VAL A 192 -19.97 12.89 -17.73
C VAL A 192 -19.32 13.21 -19.07
N SER A 193 -19.41 14.48 -19.46
CA SER A 193 -18.75 15.00 -20.64
C SER A 193 -17.23 14.96 -20.42
N LEU A 194 -16.58 13.91 -20.93
CA LEU A 194 -15.12 13.81 -21.09
C LEU A 194 -14.51 15.02 -21.85
N LEU A 195 -15.36 15.86 -22.46
CA LEU A 195 -15.04 17.06 -23.24
C LEU A 195 -15.03 18.37 -22.43
N GLN A 196 -15.08 18.34 -21.10
CA GLN A 196 -14.83 19.56 -20.32
C GLN A 196 -13.33 19.95 -20.47
N PRO A 197 -13.00 21.23 -20.71
CA PRO A 197 -11.61 21.63 -20.93
C PRO A 197 -10.75 21.31 -19.69
N ALA A 198 -9.59 20.69 -19.92
CA ALA A 198 -8.66 20.23 -18.87
C ALA A 198 -8.34 21.33 -17.84
N TRP A 199 -8.29 22.59 -18.27
CA TRP A 199 -8.08 23.73 -17.38
C TRP A 199 -9.18 23.93 -16.33
N ARG A 200 -10.46 23.69 -16.68
CA ARG A 200 -11.58 23.76 -15.72
C ARG A 200 -11.54 22.60 -14.72
N GLN A 201 -11.08 21.43 -15.14
CA GLN A 201 -10.86 20.31 -14.24
C GLN A 201 -9.71 20.63 -13.26
N LEU A 202 -8.61 21.18 -13.77
CA LEU A 202 -7.45 21.56 -12.97
C LEU A 202 -7.79 22.65 -11.94
N SER A 203 -8.54 23.67 -12.32
CA SER A 203 -8.98 24.72 -11.39
C SER A 203 -9.90 24.18 -10.29
N SER A 204 -10.81 23.26 -10.63
CA SER A 204 -11.69 22.61 -9.65
C SER A 204 -10.94 21.69 -8.67
N VAL A 205 -9.93 20.98 -9.15
CA VAL A 205 -9.01 20.18 -8.32
C VAL A 205 -8.26 21.09 -7.36
N SER A 206 -7.68 22.18 -7.87
CA SER A 206 -6.96 23.16 -7.05
C SER A 206 -7.84 23.74 -5.95
N SER A 207 -9.09 24.08 -6.26
CA SER A 207 -10.04 24.61 -5.27
C SER A 207 -10.35 23.61 -4.15
N ARG A 208 -10.48 22.31 -4.46
CA ARG A 208 -10.75 21.26 -3.46
C ARG A 208 -9.55 21.01 -2.55
N ILE A 209 -8.35 21.00 -3.13
CA ILE A 209 -7.10 20.89 -2.36
C ILE A 209 -6.96 22.09 -1.40
N HIS A 210 -7.23 23.30 -1.90
CA HIS A 210 -7.22 24.50 -1.08
C HIS A 210 -8.25 24.41 0.06
N MET A 211 -9.48 23.98 -0.22
CA MET A 211 -10.51 23.79 0.80
C MET A 211 -10.06 22.85 1.94
N VAL A 212 -9.40 21.74 1.61
CA VAL A 212 -8.85 20.81 2.61
C VAL A 212 -7.68 21.44 3.37
N ALA A 213 -6.80 22.18 2.68
CA ALA A 213 -5.66 22.84 3.30
C ALA A 213 -6.07 23.91 4.34
N PHE A 214 -7.19 24.60 4.12
CA PHE A 214 -7.75 25.59 5.05
C PHE A 214 -8.76 25.01 6.05
N SER A 215 -8.95 23.70 6.08
CA SER A 215 -9.89 23.03 6.99
C SER A 215 -9.27 22.74 8.36
N ASP A 216 -10.10 22.68 9.40
CA ASP A 216 -9.70 22.38 10.79
C ASP A 216 -9.47 20.87 11.05
N MET A 217 -8.93 20.15 10.05
CA MET A 217 -8.66 18.70 10.10
C MET A 217 -7.18 18.36 10.30
N TRP A 218 -6.31 19.36 10.43
CA TRP A 218 -4.87 19.18 10.59
C TRP A 218 -4.50 18.30 11.79
N ASP A 219 -5.29 18.32 12.86
CA ASP A 219 -5.11 17.44 14.01
C ASP A 219 -5.16 15.95 13.60
N LEU A 220 -6.13 15.55 12.76
CA LEU A 220 -6.25 14.16 12.29
C LEU A 220 -5.10 13.78 11.36
N PHE A 221 -4.73 14.68 10.45
CA PHE A 221 -3.59 14.44 9.56
C PHE A 221 -2.26 14.35 10.34
N LEU A 222 -2.09 15.15 11.39
CA LEU A 222 -0.90 15.09 12.24
C LEU A 222 -0.84 13.78 13.04
N VAL A 223 -1.95 13.33 13.63
CA VAL A 223 -2.05 12.00 14.26
C VAL A 223 -1.71 10.90 13.24
N ARG A 224 -2.25 10.99 12.02
CA ARG A 224 -1.95 10.06 10.94
C ARG A 224 -0.47 10.01 10.59
N LEU A 225 0.18 11.18 10.50
CA LEU A 225 1.60 11.29 10.20
C LEU A 225 2.45 10.64 11.29
N LEU A 226 2.21 11.01 12.55
CA LEU A 226 2.95 10.48 13.70
C LEU A 226 2.81 8.95 13.79
N MET A 227 1.59 8.43 13.69
CA MET A 227 1.33 6.99 13.69
C MET A 227 1.93 6.29 12.46
N ALA A 228 1.87 6.91 11.27
CA ALA A 228 2.47 6.34 10.07
C ALA A 228 3.99 6.22 10.20
N VAL A 229 4.68 7.25 10.72
CA VAL A 229 6.12 7.20 10.97
C VAL A 229 6.44 6.14 12.02
N ALA A 230 5.71 6.10 13.15
CA ALA A 230 5.92 5.12 14.22
C ALA A 230 5.77 3.67 13.73
N ILE A 231 4.71 3.36 12.98
CA ILE A 231 4.46 2.04 12.41
C ILE A 231 5.52 1.68 11.35
N MET A 232 5.95 2.65 10.53
CA MET A 232 6.98 2.39 9.52
C MET A 232 8.38 2.20 10.11
N LEU A 233 8.71 2.87 11.22
CA LEU A 233 9.94 2.60 11.97
C LEU A 233 9.99 1.15 12.47
N TYR A 234 8.86 0.63 12.97
CA TYR A 234 8.73 -0.78 13.33
C TYR A 234 9.00 -1.70 12.13
N TYR A 235 8.33 -1.50 10.99
CA TYR A 235 8.48 -2.37 9.82
C TYR A 235 9.86 -2.27 9.16
N SER A 236 10.44 -1.07 9.10
CA SER A 236 11.76 -0.84 8.50
C SER A 236 12.86 -1.54 9.29
N ASN A 237 12.75 -1.55 10.62
CA ASN A 237 13.73 -2.18 11.51
C ASN A 237 13.49 -3.68 11.71
N PHE A 238 12.27 -4.17 11.48
CA PHE A 238 11.87 -5.53 11.85
C PHE A 238 12.83 -6.61 11.34
N SER A 239 13.19 -6.57 10.05
CA SER A 239 14.00 -7.64 9.46
C SER A 239 15.41 -7.70 10.06
N LEU A 240 16.01 -6.53 10.26
CA LEU A 240 17.38 -6.40 10.74
C LEU A 240 17.46 -6.68 12.24
N ALA A 241 16.48 -6.21 13.02
CA ALA A 241 16.38 -6.51 14.45
C ALA A 241 16.20 -8.01 14.72
N MET A 242 15.51 -8.76 13.85
CA MET A 242 15.41 -10.22 14.00
C MET A 242 16.73 -10.95 13.75
N GLU A 243 17.55 -10.44 12.85
CA GLU A 243 18.87 -10.98 12.53
C GLU A 243 19.88 -10.63 13.63
N GLU A 244 19.96 -9.37 14.05
CA GLU A 244 20.92 -8.90 15.06
C GLU A 244 20.59 -9.38 16.48
N ARG A 245 19.32 -9.33 16.92
CA ARG A 245 18.94 -9.67 18.31
C ARG A 245 18.79 -11.16 18.57
N PHE A 246 18.31 -11.89 17.57
CA PHE A 246 17.89 -13.29 17.73
C PHE A 246 18.64 -14.24 16.78
N SER A 247 19.58 -13.75 15.98
CA SER A 247 20.35 -14.54 15.01
C SER A 247 19.45 -15.36 14.06
N LEU A 248 18.25 -14.85 13.75
CA LEU A 248 17.32 -15.55 12.86
C LEU A 248 17.77 -15.41 11.42
N LYS A 249 17.76 -16.53 10.70
CA LYS A 249 18.01 -16.55 9.26
C LYS A 249 16.96 -15.70 8.52
N PRO A 250 17.33 -14.95 7.45
CA PRO A 250 16.39 -14.13 6.68
C PRO A 250 15.14 -14.87 6.18
N LYS A 251 15.25 -16.18 5.93
CA LYS A 251 14.12 -17.05 5.56
C LYS A 251 13.03 -17.07 6.64
N VAL A 252 13.40 -17.19 7.92
CA VAL A 252 12.47 -17.25 9.05
C VAL A 252 11.83 -15.88 9.26
N THR A 253 12.61 -14.82 9.17
CA THR A 253 12.13 -13.43 9.20
C THR A 253 11.10 -13.16 8.11
N GLY A 254 11.32 -13.67 6.90
CA GLY A 254 10.34 -13.61 5.81
C GLY A 254 9.03 -14.33 6.12
N TYR A 255 9.08 -15.49 6.78
CA TYR A 255 7.88 -16.19 7.26
C TYR A 255 7.13 -15.38 8.32
N LEU A 256 7.83 -14.73 9.25
CA LEU A 256 7.21 -13.86 10.25
C LEU A 256 6.50 -12.65 9.62
N ILE A 257 7.11 -12.00 8.62
CA ILE A 257 6.47 -10.88 7.91
C ILE A 257 5.20 -11.34 7.18
N SER A 258 5.25 -12.53 6.58
CA SER A 258 4.09 -13.14 5.90
C SER A 258 2.99 -13.47 6.90
N TYR A 259 3.33 -14.00 8.07
CA TYR A 259 2.42 -14.23 9.19
C TYR A 259 1.76 -12.94 9.69
N SER A 260 2.51 -11.87 9.93
CA SER A 260 1.91 -10.59 10.35
C SER A 260 0.98 -10.00 9.27
N SER A 261 1.28 -10.26 7.99
CA SER A 261 0.45 -9.80 6.86
C SER A 261 -0.87 -10.59 6.76
N THR A 262 -0.85 -11.91 6.97
CA THR A 262 -2.07 -12.75 7.00
C THR A 262 -2.97 -12.35 8.16
N LEU A 263 -2.40 -12.07 9.33
CA LEU A 263 -3.14 -11.52 10.45
C LEU A 263 -3.73 -10.14 10.16
N GLY A 264 -2.99 -9.28 9.47
CA GLY A 264 -3.51 -8.01 8.98
C GLY A 264 -4.75 -8.20 8.09
N ALA A 265 -4.73 -9.21 7.21
CA ALA A 265 -5.88 -9.56 6.39
C ALA A 265 -7.08 -10.03 7.23
N LEU A 266 -6.86 -10.95 8.16
CA LEU A 266 -7.91 -11.47 9.04
C LEU A 266 -8.48 -10.38 9.97
N SER A 267 -7.64 -9.45 10.41
CA SER A 267 -8.05 -8.38 11.30
C SER A 267 -9.05 -7.41 10.69
N GLY A 268 -9.15 -7.33 9.37
CA GLY A 268 -10.16 -6.50 8.70
C GLY A 268 -11.60 -6.96 8.99
N PHE A 269 -11.82 -8.25 9.27
CA PHE A 269 -13.13 -8.78 9.69
C PHE A 269 -13.47 -8.43 11.14
N LEU A 270 -12.48 -8.18 11.99
CA LEU A 270 -12.68 -7.80 13.40
C LEU A 270 -13.12 -6.34 13.56
N VAL A 271 -12.95 -5.50 12.53
CA VAL A 271 -13.28 -4.06 12.61
C VAL A 271 -14.77 -3.84 12.90
N GLY A 272 -15.66 -4.62 12.28
CA GLY A 272 -17.11 -4.51 12.49
C GLY A 272 -17.52 -4.77 13.95
N PRO A 273 -17.24 -5.98 14.50
CA PRO A 273 -17.56 -6.31 15.89
C PRO A 273 -16.94 -5.35 16.91
N VAL A 274 -15.68 -4.94 16.70
CA VAL A 274 -15.00 -3.99 17.60
C VAL A 274 -15.66 -2.61 17.55
N THR A 275 -16.08 -2.17 16.36
CA THR A 275 -16.82 -0.90 16.21
C THR A 275 -18.15 -0.93 16.94
N GLN A 276 -18.87 -2.06 16.85
CA GLN A 276 -20.15 -2.25 17.54
C GLN A 276 -19.97 -2.25 19.08
N LEU A 277 -18.90 -2.86 19.59
CA LEU A 277 -18.55 -2.84 21.02
C LEU A 277 -18.38 -1.42 21.55
N TYR A 278 -17.86 -0.50 20.73
CA TYR A 278 -17.65 0.90 21.07
C TYR A 278 -18.88 1.78 20.87
N ARG A 279 -20.04 1.20 20.56
CA ARG A 279 -21.29 1.93 20.22
C ARG A 279 -21.06 3.02 19.16
N SER A 280 -20.23 2.73 18.16
CA SER A 280 -19.88 3.66 17.08
C SER A 280 -19.13 4.94 17.51
N ASN A 281 -18.55 4.97 18.72
CA ASN A 281 -17.68 6.07 19.16
C ASN A 281 -16.28 5.97 18.51
N MET A 282 -16.19 6.37 17.24
CA MET A 282 -14.96 6.34 16.44
C MET A 282 -13.77 7.08 17.09
N PRO A 283 -13.93 8.27 17.73
CA PRO A 283 -12.82 8.96 18.37
C PRO A 283 -12.20 8.17 19.54
N ALA A 284 -13.03 7.58 20.40
CA ALA A 284 -12.58 6.77 21.53
C ALA A 284 -11.91 5.47 21.05
N LEU A 285 -12.48 4.84 20.01
CA LEU A 285 -11.88 3.66 19.40
C LEU A 285 -10.52 3.98 18.77
N LEU A 286 -10.39 5.14 18.09
CA LEU A 286 -9.10 5.61 17.57
C LEU A 286 -8.09 5.76 18.71
N LEU A 287 -8.45 6.45 19.81
CA LEU A 287 -7.57 6.61 20.97
C LEU A 287 -7.09 5.27 21.53
N HIS A 288 -8.02 4.36 21.84
CA HIS A 288 -7.66 3.07 22.42
C HIS A 288 -6.81 2.22 21.46
N SER A 289 -7.09 2.25 20.15
CA SER A 289 -6.25 1.56 19.16
C SER A 289 -4.85 2.15 19.07
N THR A 290 -4.69 3.48 19.13
CA THR A 290 -3.37 4.13 19.13
C THR A 290 -2.58 3.86 20.42
N MET A 291 -3.25 3.84 21.57
CA MET A 291 -2.65 3.44 22.85
C MET A 291 -2.16 2.00 22.83
N LEU A 292 -2.98 1.09 22.32
CA LEU A 292 -2.62 -0.31 22.14
C LEU A 292 -1.43 -0.45 21.18
N THR A 293 -1.44 0.28 20.05
CA THR A 293 -0.31 0.28 19.10
C THR A 293 0.98 0.75 19.78
N CYS A 294 0.92 1.83 20.56
CA CYS A 294 2.05 2.36 21.33
C CYS A 294 2.62 1.32 22.31
N LEU A 295 1.74 0.69 23.10
CA LEU A 295 2.11 -0.35 24.05
C LEU A 295 2.79 -1.55 23.35
N LEU A 296 2.26 -1.98 22.20
CA LEU A 296 2.80 -3.12 21.46
C LEU A 296 4.18 -2.83 20.84
N ILE A 297 4.42 -1.61 20.33
CA ILE A 297 5.75 -1.20 19.86
C ILE A 297 6.75 -1.18 21.03
N PHE A 298 6.31 -0.72 22.22
CA PHE A 298 7.13 -0.73 23.42
C PHE A 298 7.48 -2.15 23.86
N LEU A 299 6.50 -3.05 23.95
CA LEU A 299 6.72 -4.47 24.28
C LEU A 299 7.61 -5.19 23.25
N TYR A 300 7.55 -4.79 21.98
CA TYR A 300 8.45 -5.29 20.94
C TYR A 300 9.89 -4.79 21.16
N SER A 301 10.06 -3.51 21.49
CA SER A 301 11.39 -2.94 21.77
C SER A 301 12.10 -3.69 22.89
N THR A 302 11.38 -4.00 23.97
CA THR A 302 11.91 -4.70 25.16
C THR A 302 11.87 -6.24 25.06
N ALA A 303 11.51 -6.81 23.92
CA ALA A 303 11.29 -8.25 23.80
C ALA A 303 12.59 -9.07 24.04
N PRO A 304 12.63 -9.98 25.04
CA PRO A 304 13.78 -10.84 25.31
C PRO A 304 13.74 -12.13 24.48
N SER A 305 12.60 -12.47 23.87
CA SER A 305 12.40 -13.72 23.13
C SER A 305 11.64 -13.51 21.83
N VAL A 306 11.88 -14.40 20.85
CA VAL A 306 11.16 -14.42 19.57
C VAL A 306 9.67 -14.65 19.78
N TRP A 307 9.28 -15.41 20.80
CA TRP A 307 7.87 -15.69 21.09
C TRP A 307 7.09 -14.44 21.51
N GLN A 308 7.72 -13.55 22.28
CA GLN A 308 7.15 -12.25 22.59
C GLN A 308 7.04 -11.37 21.34
N VAL A 309 8.00 -11.43 20.42
CA VAL A 309 7.92 -10.72 19.13
C VAL A 309 6.74 -11.22 18.30
N VAL A 310 6.55 -12.54 18.21
CA VAL A 310 5.41 -13.15 17.51
C VAL A 310 4.11 -12.65 18.12
N LEU A 311 3.94 -12.78 19.44
CA LEU A 311 2.73 -12.36 20.16
C LEU A 311 2.42 -10.86 19.95
N THR A 312 3.42 -10.00 20.13
CA THR A 312 3.24 -8.55 19.96
C THR A 312 2.92 -8.18 18.51
N SER A 313 3.56 -8.81 17.54
CA SER A 313 3.28 -8.59 16.11
C SER A 313 1.85 -8.98 15.73
N THR A 314 1.28 -10.01 16.37
CA THR A 314 -0.09 -10.47 16.13
C THR A 314 -1.10 -9.40 16.52
N PHE A 315 -1.02 -8.92 17.75
CA PHE A 315 -1.91 -7.86 18.22
C PHE A 315 -1.65 -6.53 17.51
N PHE A 316 -0.40 -6.28 17.09
CA PHE A 316 -0.03 -5.06 16.39
C PHE A 316 -0.67 -4.99 14.99
N ALA A 317 -0.71 -6.10 14.26
CA ALA A 317 -1.39 -6.18 12.97
C ALA A 317 -2.90 -5.88 13.08
N ILE A 318 -3.53 -6.35 14.16
CA ILE A 318 -4.95 -6.10 14.44
C ILE A 318 -5.18 -4.63 14.81
N SER A 319 -4.40 -4.12 15.77
CA SER A 319 -4.51 -2.75 16.27
C SER A 319 -4.31 -1.70 15.16
N THR A 320 -3.29 -1.88 14.32
CA THR A 320 -2.99 -0.95 13.22
C THR A 320 -4.06 -0.97 12.13
N THR A 321 -4.72 -2.10 11.88
CA THR A 321 -5.82 -2.19 10.91
C THR A 321 -7.09 -1.50 11.40
N ILE A 322 -7.41 -1.65 12.68
CA ILE A 322 -8.52 -0.93 13.32
C ILE A 322 -8.23 0.58 13.30
N GLY A 323 -7.04 1.01 13.76
CA GLY A 323 -6.66 2.42 13.78
C GLY A 323 -6.68 3.09 12.41
N ARG A 324 -6.19 2.39 11.36
CA ARG A 324 -6.24 2.87 9.97
C ARG A 324 -7.67 3.03 9.45
N THR A 325 -8.58 2.17 9.88
CA THR A 325 -9.99 2.24 9.48
C THR A 325 -10.69 3.41 10.20
N CYS A 326 -10.47 3.54 11.50
CA CYS A 326 -11.05 4.62 12.31
C CYS A 326 -10.60 6.01 11.84
N ILE A 327 -9.30 6.18 11.54
CA ILE A 327 -8.78 7.48 11.09
C ILE A 327 -9.33 7.87 9.72
N THR A 328 -9.49 6.90 8.81
CA THR A 328 -10.07 7.14 7.49
C THR A 328 -11.56 7.48 7.59
N ASP A 329 -12.30 6.80 8.48
CA ASP A 329 -13.71 7.08 8.70
C ASP A 329 -13.93 8.46 9.34
N LEU A 330 -13.11 8.83 10.33
CA LEU A 330 -13.15 10.17 10.95
C LEU A 330 -12.78 11.29 9.97
N GLU A 331 -11.83 11.07 9.07
CA GLU A 331 -11.50 12.00 7.97
C GLU A 331 -12.73 12.24 7.08
N LEU A 332 -13.46 11.17 6.74
CA LEU A 332 -14.66 11.23 5.90
C LEU A 332 -15.84 11.89 6.60
N GLN A 333 -16.10 11.54 7.87
CA GLN A 333 -17.16 12.15 8.67
C GLN A 333 -16.97 13.66 8.83
N ARG A 334 -15.73 14.14 8.94
CA ARG A 334 -15.44 15.58 9.12
C ARG A 334 -15.35 16.36 7.83
N GLY A 335 -14.69 15.81 6.83
CA GLY A 335 -14.48 16.52 5.56
C GLY A 335 -15.66 16.42 4.59
N GLY A 336 -16.64 15.56 4.90
CA GLY A 336 -17.88 15.43 4.14
C GLY A 336 -17.74 14.61 2.86
N VAL A 337 -18.87 14.08 2.38
CA VAL A 337 -18.94 13.16 1.24
C VAL A 337 -18.53 13.84 -0.08
N GLN A 338 -18.70 15.17 -0.19
CA GLN A 338 -18.42 15.89 -1.43
C GLN A 338 -16.94 15.88 -1.85
N ALA A 339 -15.99 15.69 -0.92
CA ALA A 339 -14.55 15.69 -1.18
C ALA A 339 -13.85 14.42 -0.65
N SER A 340 -14.57 13.30 -0.54
CA SER A 340 -14.06 12.05 0.04
C SER A 340 -12.78 11.54 -0.65
N GLY A 341 -12.65 11.70 -1.98
CA GLY A 341 -11.44 11.35 -2.72
C GLY A 341 -10.27 12.27 -2.42
N THR A 342 -10.50 13.58 -2.38
CA THR A 342 -9.48 14.56 -1.98
C THR A 342 -8.96 14.28 -0.57
N LEU A 343 -9.85 13.98 0.38
CA LEU A 343 -9.50 13.71 1.78
C LEU A 343 -8.68 12.43 1.95
N ILE A 344 -9.15 11.32 1.39
CA ILE A 344 -8.42 10.05 1.43
C ILE A 344 -7.08 10.20 0.70
N GLY A 345 -7.07 10.93 -0.42
CA GLY A 345 -5.86 11.28 -1.16
C GLY A 345 -4.85 12.05 -0.31
N ALA A 346 -5.29 13.11 0.38
CA ALA A 346 -4.47 13.88 1.31
C ALA A 346 -3.92 12.99 2.44
N GLY A 347 -4.76 12.11 3.01
CA GLY A 347 -4.33 11.13 4.00
C GLY A 347 -3.24 10.17 3.46
N GLN A 348 -3.34 9.72 2.20
CA GLN A 348 -2.30 8.91 1.57
C GLN A 348 -1.01 9.70 1.35
N SER A 349 -1.09 10.98 0.99
CA SER A 349 0.07 11.87 0.84
C SER A 349 0.81 12.03 2.17
N VAL A 350 0.06 12.25 3.26
CA VAL A 350 0.60 12.30 4.63
C VAL A 350 1.27 10.98 5.02
N THR A 351 0.64 9.85 4.72
CA THR A 351 1.27 8.53 4.93
C THR A 351 2.53 8.37 4.08
N ALA A 352 2.55 8.87 2.84
CA ALA A 352 3.71 8.83 1.95
C ALA A 352 4.91 9.60 2.51
N VAL A 353 4.68 10.80 3.08
CA VAL A 353 5.71 11.54 3.83
C VAL A 353 6.31 10.66 4.92
N GLY A 354 5.47 9.98 5.70
CA GLY A 354 5.93 9.05 6.73
C GLY A 354 6.81 7.92 6.19
N ARG A 355 6.51 7.39 4.98
CA ARG A 355 7.35 6.34 4.33
C ARG A 355 8.71 6.86 3.88
N VAL A 356 8.82 8.15 3.58
CA VAL A 356 10.10 8.78 3.20
C VAL A 356 10.92 9.08 4.45
N LEU A 357 10.29 9.63 5.49
CA LEU A 357 10.98 10.00 6.73
C LEU A 357 11.38 8.79 7.59
N ALA A 358 10.56 7.74 7.63
CA ALA A 358 10.80 6.62 8.55
C ALA A 358 12.12 5.87 8.29
N PRO A 359 12.51 5.51 7.05
CA PRO A 359 13.82 4.89 6.82
C PRO A 359 15.00 5.79 7.20
N LEU A 360 14.89 7.11 6.98
CA LEU A 360 15.92 8.08 7.35
C LEU A 360 16.09 8.15 8.87
N LEU A 361 14.97 8.27 9.59
CA LEU A 361 14.95 8.27 11.06
C LEU A 361 15.36 6.90 11.63
N SER A 362 15.01 5.80 10.97
CA SER A 362 15.40 4.45 11.34
C SER A 362 16.91 4.27 11.25
N GLY A 363 17.55 4.72 10.17
CA GLY A 363 19.00 4.62 10.01
C GLY A 363 19.74 5.35 11.13
N LEU A 364 19.38 6.60 11.38
CA LEU A 364 19.98 7.42 12.45
C LEU A 364 19.75 6.81 13.84
N ALA A 365 18.53 6.34 14.14
CA ALA A 365 18.22 5.74 15.44
C ALA A 365 18.92 4.39 15.63
N GLN A 366 19.17 3.66 14.54
CA GLN A 366 19.81 2.35 14.58
C GLN A 366 21.30 2.42 14.90
N GLU A 367 21.99 3.51 14.56
CA GLU A 367 23.41 3.71 14.92
C GLU A 367 23.66 3.65 16.42
N PHE A 368 22.67 4.04 17.24
CA PHE A 368 22.78 3.98 18.70
C PHE A 368 22.42 2.61 19.27
N SER A 369 21.41 1.94 18.71
CA SER A 369 20.93 0.64 19.20
C SER A 369 20.04 -0.06 18.16
N PRO A 370 20.08 -1.40 18.05
CA PRO A 370 19.10 -2.18 17.27
C PRO A 370 17.63 -1.93 17.69
N CYS A 371 17.41 -1.49 18.94
CA CYS A 371 16.10 -1.13 19.47
C CYS A 371 15.80 0.38 19.38
N GLY A 372 16.71 1.17 18.80
CA GLY A 372 16.54 2.61 18.63
C GLY A 372 15.32 2.98 17.79
N PRO A 373 15.15 2.44 16.57
CA PRO A 373 14.01 2.76 15.72
C PRO A 373 12.62 2.50 16.34
N PRO A 374 12.33 1.32 16.95
CA PRO A 374 11.05 1.12 17.61
C PRO A 374 10.88 2.01 18.83
N SER A 375 11.94 2.34 19.57
CA SER A 375 11.87 3.25 20.73
C SER A 375 11.51 4.68 20.31
N LEU A 376 12.09 5.18 19.21
CA LEU A 376 11.66 6.45 18.59
C LEU A 376 10.18 6.38 18.16
N GLY A 377 9.76 5.23 17.61
CA GLY A 377 8.36 4.97 17.29
C GLY A 377 7.42 5.08 18.49
N VAL A 378 7.82 4.60 19.68
CA VAL A 378 7.04 4.75 20.93
C VAL A 378 6.87 6.22 21.28
N VAL A 379 7.93 7.03 21.21
CA VAL A 379 7.86 8.47 21.52
C VAL A 379 6.87 9.18 20.59
N LEU A 380 6.93 8.89 19.28
CA LEU A 380 5.99 9.45 18.30
C LEU A 380 4.55 8.98 18.53
N ALA A 381 4.35 7.71 18.88
CA ALA A 381 3.03 7.17 19.19
C ALA A 381 2.45 7.78 20.48
N LEU A 382 3.26 8.00 21.51
CA LEU A 382 2.86 8.73 22.73
C LEU A 382 2.47 10.17 22.44
N ALA A 383 3.21 10.87 21.56
CA ALA A 383 2.86 12.21 21.12
C ALA A 383 1.50 12.22 20.39
N ALA A 384 1.24 11.24 19.53
CA ALA A 384 -0.05 11.08 18.85
C ALA A 384 -1.21 10.86 19.84
N VAL A 385 -0.96 10.07 20.89
CA VAL A 385 -1.94 9.83 21.97
C VAL A 385 -2.22 11.10 22.75
N GLY A 386 -1.17 11.83 23.16
CA GLY A 386 -1.34 13.10 23.87
C GLY A 386 -2.16 14.09 23.05
N LEU A 387 -1.90 14.16 21.74
CA LEU A 387 -2.68 14.97 20.82
C LEU A 387 -4.15 14.52 20.75
N LEU A 388 -4.42 13.21 20.69
CA LEU A 388 -5.80 12.69 20.71
C LEU A 388 -6.51 13.00 22.01
N LEU A 389 -5.87 12.85 23.17
CA LEU A 389 -6.45 13.18 24.47
C LEU A 389 -6.86 14.66 24.57
N ILE A 390 -6.06 15.56 24.00
CA ILE A 390 -6.35 17.00 23.98
C ILE A 390 -7.48 17.34 22.99
N ARG A 391 -7.57 16.62 21.86
CA ARG A 391 -8.45 16.98 20.74
C ARG A 391 -9.81 16.28 20.76
N ILE A 392 -9.91 15.04 21.25
CA ILE A 392 -11.18 14.28 21.31
C ILE A 392 -12.29 15.04 22.05
N PRO A 393 -12.06 15.65 23.24
CA PRO A 393 -13.10 16.40 23.94
C PRO A 393 -13.64 17.58 23.10
N LYS A 394 -12.77 18.22 22.30
CA LYS A 394 -13.16 19.32 21.40
C LYS A 394 -13.93 18.82 20.17
N TRP A 395 -13.79 17.54 19.83
CA TRP A 395 -14.53 16.93 18.74
C TRP A 395 -15.96 16.60 19.17
N ASP A 396 -16.13 16.04 20.37
CA ASP A 396 -17.45 15.72 20.92
C ASP A 396 -18.32 16.97 21.15
N GLN A 397 -17.71 18.07 21.61
CA GLN A 397 -18.39 19.36 21.79
C GLN A 397 -18.92 19.97 20.48
N ARG A 398 -18.27 19.68 19.34
CA ARG A 398 -18.71 20.19 18.03
C ARG A 398 -19.86 19.39 17.44
N VAL A 399 -19.91 18.10 17.73
CA VAL A 399 -21.04 17.24 17.33
C VAL A 399 -22.29 17.66 18.08
N THR A 400 -22.20 17.87 19.40
CA THR A 400 -23.32 18.32 20.25
C THR A 400 -23.87 19.69 19.85
N LYS A 401 -23.00 20.62 19.41
CA LYS A 401 -23.42 21.95 18.90
C LYS A 401 -24.09 21.93 17.53
N LYS A 402 -24.00 20.84 16.75
CA LYS A 402 -24.69 20.70 15.46
C LYS A 402 -26.06 20.03 15.58
N THR A 403 -26.34 19.39 16.71
CA THR A 403 -27.60 18.68 17.00
C THR A 403 -28.59 19.50 17.84
N LEU A 404 -28.14 20.64 18.38
CA LEU A 404 -28.95 21.72 18.97
C LEU A 404 -29.13 22.80 17.92
#